data_AF-A0A831KD05-F1
#
_entry.id   AF-A0A831KD05-F1
#
_cell.length_a   1.000
_cell.length_b   1.000
_cell.length_c   1.000
_cell.angle_alpha   90.00
_cell.angle_beta   90.00
_cell.angle_gamma   90.00
#
_symmetry.space_group_name_H-M   'P 1'
#
loop_
_entity.id
_entity.type
_entity.pdbx_description
1 polymer ?
#
loop_
_entity_poly.entity_id
_entity_poly.type
_entity_poly.pdbx_seq_one_letter_code
_entity_poly.pdbx_strand_id
1 'polypeptide(L)'
;MMSTEYLIIISAFIIYYITVMITEHKIIKNPKDIISKFLSVILLYAGISLVYFSLTGEPLPGATEESYSIYIFIIGFVAILWTIPELLKEFTFFKNFTKKKKNPVKK
;
A
#
# COMPACT_ATOMS: atom_id res chain seq x y z
N MET A 1 20.88 15.32 0.54
CA MET A 1 20.36 15.28 1.92
C MET A 1 19.19 14.30 1.94
N MET A 2 19.17 13.30 2.83
CA MET A 2 17.96 12.49 2.99
C MET A 2 16.86 13.37 3.59
N SER A 3 15.69 13.46 2.94
CA SER A 3 14.56 14.19 3.52
C SER A 3 14.07 13.47 4.78
N THR A 4 13.62 14.25 5.77
CA THR A 4 13.14 13.75 7.06
C THR A 4 12.05 12.69 6.90
N GLU A 5 11.24 12.79 5.84
CA GLU A 5 10.21 11.81 5.47
C GLU A 5 10.78 10.39 5.29
N TYR A 6 11.89 10.24 4.56
CA TYR A 6 12.50 8.93 4.34
C TYR A 6 12.96 8.30 5.65
N LEU A 7 13.51 9.10 6.57
CA LEU A 7 13.92 8.62 7.88
C LEU A 7 12.72 8.15 8.70
N ILE A 8 11.59 8.84 8.64
CA ILE A 8 10.35 8.44 9.31
C ILE A 8 9.85 7.11 8.74
N ILE A 9 9.78 6.98 7.42
CA ILE A 9 9.30 5.76 6.74
C ILE A 9 10.20 4.56 7.07
N ILE A 10 11.52 4.74 6.98
CA ILE A 10 12.49 3.68 7.30
C ILE A 10 12.38 3.27 8.76
N SER A 11 12.30 4.25 9.67
CA SER A 11 12.16 3.99 11.11
C SER A 11 10.86 3.24 11.42
N ALA A 12 9.74 3.66 10.84
CA ALA A 12 8.45 3.00 10.99
C ALA A 12 8.50 1.55 10.49
N PHE A 13 9.18 1.31 9.35
CA PHE A 13 9.35 -0.04 8.82
C PHE A 13 10.22 -0.92 9.72
N ILE A 14 11.32 -0.39 10.26
CA ILE A 14 12.19 -1.12 11.20
C ILE A 14 11.41 -1.46 12.47
N ILE A 15 10.67 -0.50 13.04
CA ILE A 15 9.83 -0.72 14.23
C ILE A 15 8.78 -1.80 13.95
N TYR A 16 8.10 -1.73 12.80
CA TYR A 16 7.16 -2.77 12.38
C TYR A 16 7.84 -4.15 12.30
N TYR A 17 9.01 -4.22 11.65
CA TYR A 17 9.74 -5.48 11.50
C TYR A 17 10.13 -6.08 12.85
N ILE A 18 10.69 -5.26 13.74
CA ILE A 18 11.08 -5.68 15.10
C ILE A 18 9.84 -6.14 15.88
N THR A 19 8.73 -5.40 15.78
CA THR A 19 7.47 -5.76 16.45
C THR A 19 7.00 -7.14 16.00
N VAL A 20 6.96 -7.39 14.70
CA VAL A 20 6.59 -8.71 14.15
C VAL A 20 7.55 -9.79 14.62
N MET A 21 8.86 -9.52 14.61
CA MET A 21 9.85 -10.47 15.08
C MET A 21 9.63 -10.83 16.56
N ILE A 22 9.27 -9.88 17.42
CA ILE A 22 9.03 -10.11 18.85
C ILE A 22 7.68 -10.80 19.10
N THR A 23 6.59 -10.35 18.47
CA THR A 23 5.25 -10.88 18.76
C THR A 23 5.03 -12.22 18.08
N GLU A 24 5.37 -12.33 16.80
CA GLU A 24 5.11 -13.52 15.99
C GLU A 24 6.27 -14.51 16.02
N HIS A 25 7.44 -14.13 16.57
CA HIS A 25 8.65 -14.94 16.56
C HIS A 25 9.06 -15.38 15.13
N LYS A 26 8.63 -14.60 14.12
CA LYS A 26 8.83 -14.88 12.70
C LYS A 26 9.79 -13.87 12.11
N ILE A 27 10.89 -14.37 11.56
CA ILE A 27 11.78 -13.58 10.71
C ILE A 27 11.22 -13.66 9.29
N ILE A 28 10.88 -12.50 8.72
CA ILE A 28 10.49 -12.42 7.31
C ILE A 28 11.77 -12.63 6.49
N LYS A 29 11.91 -13.82 5.89
CA LYS A 29 13.09 -14.21 5.10
C LYS A 29 12.89 -14.01 3.59
N ASN A 30 11.66 -14.04 3.11
CA ASN A 30 11.38 -13.92 1.69
C ASN A 30 11.48 -12.44 1.26
N PRO A 31 12.31 -12.11 0.27
CA PRO A 31 12.48 -10.72 -0.18
C PRO A 31 11.17 -10.13 -0.72
N LYS A 32 10.32 -10.95 -1.35
CA LYS A 32 9.00 -10.54 -1.82
C LYS A 32 8.08 -10.06 -0.68
N ASP A 33 8.12 -10.75 0.45
CA ASP A 33 7.29 -10.41 1.61
C ASP A 33 7.79 -9.10 2.25
N ILE A 34 9.11 -8.91 2.32
CA ILE A 34 9.74 -7.66 2.79
C ILE A 34 9.28 -6.48 1.94
N ILE A 35 9.38 -6.58 0.60
CA ILE A 35 8.95 -5.53 -0.32
C ILE A 35 7.45 -5.23 -0.15
N SER A 36 6.62 -6.27 -0.03
CA SER A 36 5.18 -6.10 0.18
C SER A 36 4.86 -5.36 1.48
N LYS A 37 5.54 -5.71 2.58
CA LYS A 37 5.35 -5.02 3.86
C LYS A 37 5.89 -3.60 3.84
N PHE A 38 7.03 -3.36 3.19
CA PHE A 38 7.59 -2.03 3.02
C PHE A 38 6.65 -1.12 2.23
N LEU A 39 6.11 -1.63 1.12
CA LEU A 39 5.10 -0.92 0.33
C LEU A 39 3.85 -0.62 1.15
N SER A 40 3.44 -1.55 2.02
CA SER A 40 2.30 -1.34 2.92
C SER A 40 2.56 -0.21 3.93
N VAL A 41 3.78 -0.11 4.46
CA VAL A 41 4.18 0.99 5.37
C VAL A 41 4.21 2.33 4.63
N ILE A 42 4.73 2.37 3.40
CA ILE A 42 4.69 3.58 2.57
C ILE A 42 3.25 4.01 2.31
N LEU A 43 2.38 3.08 1.92
CA LEU A 43 0.96 3.37 1.68
C LEU A 43 0.25 3.86 2.93
N LEU A 44 0.54 3.27 4.09
CA LEU A 44 0.00 3.73 5.37
C LEU A 44 0.46 5.15 5.69
N TYR A 45 1.76 5.42 5.56
CA TYR A 45 2.33 6.75 5.78
C TYR A 45 1.72 7.79 4.83
N ALA A 46 1.62 7.46 3.53
CA ALA A 46 0.99 8.31 2.55
C ALA A 46 -0.48 8.59 2.92
N GLY A 47 -1.23 7.56 3.34
CA GLY A 47 -2.62 7.71 3.75
C GLY A 47 -2.78 8.63 4.96
N ILE A 48 -1.98 8.43 6.00
CA ILE A 48 -1.98 9.28 7.22
C ILE A 48 -1.60 10.72 6.84
N SER A 49 -0.60 10.90 5.98
CA SER A 49 -0.14 12.20 5.52
C SER A 49 -1.27 12.96 4.81
N LEU A 50 -1.97 12.31 3.88
CA LEU A 50 -3.10 12.94 3.19
C LEU A 50 -4.26 13.29 4.13
N VAL A 51 -4.56 12.42 5.10
CA VAL A 51 -5.59 12.73 6.11
C VAL A 51 -5.18 13.95 6.94
N TYR A 52 -3.92 14.03 7.37
CA TYR A 52 -3.40 15.19 8.10
C TYR A 52 -3.53 16.48 7.27
N PHE A 53 -3.09 16.45 6.01
CA PHE A 53 -3.19 17.60 5.11
C PHE A 53 -4.63 18.00 4.83
N SER A 54 -5.54 17.04 4.68
CA SER A 54 -6.97 17.32 4.50
C SER A 54 -7.60 18.01 5.73
N LEU A 55 -7.06 17.80 6.93
CA LEU A 55 -7.57 18.39 8.17
C LEU A 55 -6.93 19.74 8.49
N THR A 56 -5.64 19.90 8.20
CA THR A 56 -4.84 21.06 8.60
C THR A 56 -4.59 22.05 7.46
N GLY A 57 -4.66 21.58 6.21
CA GLY A 57 -4.25 22.34 5.03
C GLY A 57 -2.73 22.47 4.86
N GLU A 58 -1.94 21.89 5.79
CA GLU A 58 -0.49 22.02 5.81
C GLU A 58 0.20 20.65 5.63
N PRO A 59 1.33 20.59 4.92
CA PRO A 59 2.11 19.36 4.80
C PRO A 59 2.75 19.00 6.15
N LEU A 60 2.96 17.70 6.37
CA LEU A 60 3.70 17.22 7.53
C LEU A 60 5.11 17.85 7.61
N PRO A 61 5.68 18.00 8.81
CA PRO A 61 7.02 18.57 8.97
C PRO A 61 8.08 17.84 8.13
N GLY A 62 8.73 18.57 7.23
CA GLY A 62 9.77 18.03 6.33
C GLY A 62 9.24 17.48 5.01
N ALA A 63 7.94 17.59 4.75
CA ALA A 63 7.29 17.25 3.49
C ALA A 63 7.15 18.47 2.56
N THR A 64 7.14 18.23 1.25
CA THR A 64 6.85 19.25 0.24
C THR A 64 5.50 19.00 -0.42
N GLU A 65 4.91 20.02 -1.04
CA GLU A 65 3.68 19.84 -1.83
C GLU A 65 3.85 18.83 -2.97
N GLU A 66 5.07 18.72 -3.51
CA GLU A 66 5.43 17.72 -4.52
C GLU A 66 5.32 16.30 -3.96
N SER A 67 5.80 16.05 -2.73
CA SER A 67 5.61 14.76 -2.04
C SER A 67 4.12 14.38 -1.94
N TYR A 68 3.27 15.36 -1.63
CA TYR A 68 1.82 15.15 -1.54
C TYR A 68 1.18 14.81 -2.88
N SER A 69 1.61 15.44 -3.97
CA SER A 69 1.15 15.09 -5.32
C SER A 69 1.46 13.63 -5.65
N ILE A 70 2.64 13.13 -5.26
CA ILE A 70 3.03 11.73 -5.42
C ILE A 70 2.14 10.82 -4.55
N TYR A 71 1.87 11.21 -3.30
CA TYR A 71 1.03 10.42 -2.39
C TYR A 71 -0.41 10.30 -2.90
N ILE A 72 -1.00 11.42 -3.37
CA ILE A 72 -2.33 11.44 -3.99
C ILE A 72 -2.35 10.52 -5.21
N PHE A 73 -1.33 10.58 -6.07
CA PHE A 73 -1.23 9.72 -7.24
C PHE A 73 -1.18 8.23 -6.87
N ILE A 74 -0.30 7.83 -5.93
CA ILE A 74 -0.15 6.43 -5.51
C ILE A 74 -1.47 5.91 -4.92
N ILE A 75 -2.09 6.66 -4.02
CA ILE A 75 -3.32 6.24 -3.35
C ILE A 75 -4.48 6.18 -4.35
N GLY A 76 -4.62 7.19 -5.21
CA GLY A 76 -5.61 7.21 -6.28
C GLY A 76 -5.43 6.03 -7.24
N PHE A 77 -4.20 5.73 -7.64
CA PHE A 77 -3.89 4.61 -8.51
C PHE A 77 -4.25 3.26 -7.87
N VAL A 78 -3.87 3.04 -6.62
CA VAL A 78 -4.22 1.81 -5.88
C VAL A 78 -5.74 1.68 -5.70
N ALA A 79 -6.42 2.79 -5.38
CA ALA A 79 -7.87 2.81 -5.25
C ALA A 79 -8.57 2.45 -6.57
N ILE A 80 -8.08 2.96 -7.71
CA ILE A 80 -8.60 2.62 -9.05
C ILE A 80 -8.38 1.13 -9.35
N LEU A 81 -7.16 0.63 -9.16
CA LEU A 81 -6.83 -0.78 -9.41
C LEU A 81 -7.66 -1.74 -8.57
N TRP A 82 -8.06 -1.33 -7.36
CA TRP A 82 -8.94 -2.12 -6.52
C TRP A 82 -10.41 -2.00 -6.93
N THR A 83 -10.88 -0.76 -7.13
CA THR A 83 -12.30 -0.46 -7.29
C THR A 83 -12.83 -0.96 -8.63
N ILE A 84 -12.08 -0.80 -9.72
CA ILE A 84 -12.49 -1.26 -11.05
C ILE A 84 -12.86 -2.76 -11.05
N PRO A 85 -11.97 -3.69 -10.67
CA PRO A 85 -12.31 -5.11 -10.69
C PRO A 85 -13.42 -5.46 -9.70
N GLU A 86 -13.55 -4.76 -8.57
CA GLU A 86 -14.65 -4.99 -7.63
C GLU A 86 -16.00 -4.64 -8.25
N LEU A 87 -16.14 -3.44 -8.82
CA LEU A 87 -17.38 -3.00 -9.48
C LEU A 87 -17.71 -3.86 -10.70
N LEU A 88 -16.71 -4.30 -11.47
CA LEU A 88 -16.94 -5.16 -12.65
C LEU A 88 -17.52 -6.54 -12.28
N LYS A 89 -17.33 -7.05 -11.06
CA LYS A 89 -17.91 -8.34 -10.64
C LYS A 89 -19.45 -8.31 -10.60
N GLU A 90 -20.05 -7.15 -10.37
CA GLU A 90 -21.51 -7.00 -10.26
C GLU A 90 -22.21 -7.15 -11.62
N PHE A 91 -21.52 -6.80 -12.71
CA PHE A 91 -22.06 -6.89 -14.06
C PHE A 91 -22.00 -8.33 -14.59
N THR A 92 -23.15 -8.91 -14.88
CA THR A 92 -23.28 -10.25 -15.50
C THR A 92 -22.53 -10.39 -16.83
N PHE A 93 -22.34 -9.29 -17.56
CA PHE A 93 -21.53 -9.23 -18.79
C PHE A 93 -20.04 -9.58 -18.55
N PHE A 94 -19.49 -9.16 -17.40
CA PHE A 94 -18.07 -9.35 -17.08
C PHE A 94 -17.78 -10.64 -16.28
N LYS A 95 -18.81 -11.34 -15.79
CA LYS A 95 -18.66 -12.67 -15.13
C LYS A 95 -17.92 -13.69 -16.00
N ASN A 96 -17.98 -13.57 -17.33
CA ASN A 96 -17.28 -14.49 -18.23
C ASN A 96 -15.79 -14.14 -18.44
N PHE A 97 -15.35 -12.91 -18.18
CA PHE A 97 -13.93 -12.51 -18.24
C PHE A 97 -13.18 -12.95 -16.97
N THR A 98 -13.84 -12.99 -15.82
CA THR A 98 -13.25 -13.42 -14.54
C THR A 98 -13.36 -14.93 -14.28
N LYS A 99 -14.04 -15.70 -15.14
CA LYS A 99 -14.06 -17.16 -15.03
C LYS A 99 -12.67 -17.70 -15.35
N LYS A 100 -11.84 -17.86 -14.31
CA LYS A 100 -10.68 -18.76 -14.32
C LYS A 100 -11.13 -20.06 -14.98
N LYS A 101 -10.58 -20.35 -16.16
CA LYS A 101 -10.79 -21.62 -16.87
C LYS A 101 -10.45 -22.73 -15.88
N LYS A 102 -11.47 -23.33 -15.26
CA LYS A 102 -11.30 -24.51 -14.42
C LYS A 102 -10.84 -25.59 -15.39
N ASN A 103 -9.55 -25.90 -15.40
CA ASN A 103 -9.03 -27.02 -16.17
C ASN A 103 -9.85 -28.25 -15.74
N PRO A 104 -10.52 -28.96 -16.67
CA PRO A 104 -11.19 -30.18 -16.31
C PRO A 104 -10.11 -31.15 -15.85
N VAL A 105 -10.18 -31.54 -14.57
CA VAL A 105 -9.43 -32.67 -14.05
C VAL A 105 -9.93 -33.88 -14.84
N LYS A 106 -9.14 -34.33 -15.82
CA LYS A 106 -9.36 -35.62 -16.47
C LYS A 106 -9.22 -36.69 -15.38
N LYS A 107 -10.33 -37.34 -15.04
CA LYS A 107 -10.31 -38.67 -14.43
C LYS A 107 -10.43 -39.69 -15.55
#